data_AF-W0FNT4-F1
#
_entry.id   AF-W0FNT4-F1
#
_cell.length_a   1.000
_cell.length_b   1.000
_cell.length_c   1.000
_cell.angle_alpha   90.00
_cell.angle_beta   90.00
_cell.angle_gamma   90.00
#
_symmetry.space_group_name_H-M   'P 1'
#
loop_
_entity.id
_entity.type
_entity.pdbx_description
1 polymer ?
#
loop_
_entity_poly.entity_id
_entity_poly.type
_entity_poly.pdbx_seq_one_letter_code
_entity_poly.pdbx_strand_id
1 'polypeptide(L)'
;MTAFFALLRLQLLSRFADLKPRNLKNALKEKRGRTIGMFIAIAFLVVYLGVILYIIETKALDILTPMGLADMVPSMAIMLGTAGTLIMAFFFIMSSLFLGRDAAFLAAMPVKPRTILSAKLAQVWLSETLIDAVILMPACILYGLRVGAGAGFYARMLIVWVLLAMLPIVIASFFSALLIRISGLWKRREMIMTVGGILLFAAYMFVMMNVGGITGDSAESGEMLQKFFVENSSRISGMTQMFPPAAWAVKGLLGDWGMLVLYAAVSLAAVGILVGVLGIFYRKLSLLQAETPQATGRKGIQKGSIREGSAFRANVKREMMQILRVPSYATNILPISFMPLLMVIMMGVMAGKSIGDNGESLQTLLDSLNPAIVMCILAAVMGYMCGMNSALSTAVTREGRGHDFLKALPVSPKTLIHAKMAVGFGLGFIGLIAAGIAIMILVPGFALETALAVTLCLIFSFGCGCLALSRDVKKPRLDWVTEQEAVKQNFGVLIS
;
A
#
# COMPACT_ATOMS: atom_id res chain seq x y z
N MET A 1 -36.14 -17.48 7.70
CA MET A 1 -34.67 -17.37 7.53
C MET A 1 -34.07 -17.02 8.88
N THR A 2 -33.02 -17.70 9.35
CA THR A 2 -32.35 -17.31 10.60
C THR A 2 -31.79 -15.89 10.46
N ALA A 3 -31.71 -15.14 11.55
CA ALA A 3 -31.23 -13.74 11.54
C ALA A 3 -29.84 -13.61 10.87
N PHE A 4 -29.01 -14.65 10.94
CA PHE A 4 -27.74 -14.75 10.24
C PHE A 4 -27.88 -14.63 8.71
N PHE A 5 -28.69 -15.47 8.08
CA PHE A 5 -28.84 -15.46 6.61
C PHE A 5 -29.48 -14.17 6.10
N ALA A 6 -30.39 -13.58 6.87
CA ALA A 6 -30.97 -12.28 6.54
C ALA A 6 -29.92 -11.15 6.56
N LEU A 7 -29.07 -11.12 7.60
CA LEU A 7 -27.97 -10.15 7.71
C LEU A 7 -26.90 -10.35 6.63
N LEU A 8 -26.48 -11.59 6.38
CA LEU A 8 -25.50 -11.90 5.35
C LEU A 8 -26.03 -11.49 3.97
N ARG A 9 -27.29 -11.82 3.66
CA ARG A 9 -27.92 -11.40 2.41
C ARG A 9 -27.97 -9.87 2.28
N LEU A 10 -28.32 -9.16 3.34
CA LEU A 10 -28.38 -7.70 3.33
C LEU A 10 -26.99 -7.08 3.08
N GLN A 11 -25.94 -7.61 3.72
CA GLN A 11 -24.55 -7.15 3.55
C GLN A 11 -24.02 -7.44 2.14
N LEU A 12 -24.30 -8.62 1.58
CA LEU A 12 -23.93 -8.95 0.21
C LEU A 12 -24.69 -8.06 -0.79
N LEU A 13 -25.98 -7.83 -0.55
CA LEU A 13 -26.81 -6.97 -1.40
C LEU A 13 -26.40 -5.49 -1.34
N SER A 14 -25.90 -5.01 -0.20
CA SER A 14 -25.39 -3.64 -0.08
C SER A 14 -24.04 -3.50 -0.75
N ARG A 15 -23.15 -4.50 -0.61
CA ARG A 15 -21.81 -4.46 -1.19
C ARG A 15 -21.80 -4.63 -2.70
N PHE A 16 -22.62 -5.53 -3.22
CA PHE A 16 -22.80 -5.74 -4.65
C PHE A 16 -23.97 -4.93 -5.20
N ALA A 17 -24.41 -3.87 -4.50
CA ALA A 17 -25.50 -3.01 -4.94
C ALA A 17 -25.21 -2.38 -6.31
N ASP A 18 -23.97 -1.97 -6.54
CA ASP A 18 -23.55 -1.36 -7.80
C ASP A 18 -23.54 -2.36 -8.96
N LEU A 19 -23.32 -3.65 -8.68
CA LEU A 19 -23.35 -4.73 -9.67
C LEU A 19 -24.77 -5.22 -9.99
N LYS A 20 -25.81 -4.71 -9.31
CA LYS A 20 -27.20 -5.11 -9.60
C LYS A 20 -27.59 -4.74 -11.02
N PRO A 21 -28.28 -5.61 -11.78
CA PRO A 21 -28.66 -5.33 -13.17
C PRO A 21 -29.40 -4.00 -13.37
N ARG A 22 -30.24 -3.60 -12.41
CA ARG A 22 -30.97 -2.33 -12.44
C ARG A 22 -30.05 -1.11 -12.28
N ASN A 23 -29.10 -1.18 -11.35
CA ASN A 23 -28.14 -0.10 -11.10
C ASN A 23 -27.10 -0.03 -12.22
N LEU A 24 -26.68 -1.18 -12.76
CA LEU A 24 -25.79 -1.27 -13.91
C LEU A 24 -26.45 -0.66 -15.17
N LYS A 25 -27.73 -0.93 -15.40
CA LYS A 25 -28.50 -0.33 -16.51
C LYS A 25 -28.60 1.19 -16.39
N ASN A 26 -28.78 1.72 -15.17
CA ASN A 26 -28.80 3.17 -14.94
C ASN A 26 -27.41 3.79 -15.14
N ALA A 27 -26.35 3.15 -14.63
CA ALA A 27 -24.96 3.59 -14.81
C ALA A 27 -24.52 3.56 -16.28
N LEU A 28 -24.95 2.56 -17.04
CA LEU A 28 -24.70 2.45 -18.49
C LEU A 28 -25.49 3.49 -19.30
N LYS A 29 -26.63 3.97 -18.80
CA LYS A 29 -27.39 5.07 -19.43
C LYS A 29 -26.77 6.44 -19.15
N GLU A 30 -26.36 6.72 -17.92
CA GLU A 30 -25.84 8.04 -17.54
C GLU A 30 -24.34 8.22 -17.79
N LYS A 31 -23.53 7.16 -17.64
CA LYS A 31 -22.05 7.20 -17.67
C LYS A 31 -21.46 5.99 -18.40
N ARG A 32 -21.94 5.75 -19.63
CA ARG A 32 -21.62 4.58 -20.45
C ARG A 32 -20.10 4.35 -20.60
N GLY A 33 -19.35 5.37 -21.00
CA GLY A 33 -17.90 5.26 -21.22
C GLY A 33 -17.11 4.91 -19.96
N ARG A 34 -17.44 5.52 -18.81
CA ARG A 34 -16.78 5.24 -17.52
C ARG A 34 -17.08 3.83 -17.02
N THR A 35 -18.31 3.37 -17.16
CA THR A 35 -18.73 2.03 -16.71
C THR A 35 -18.08 0.93 -17.55
N ILE A 36 -18.10 1.08 -18.88
CA ILE A 36 -17.43 0.14 -19.80
C ILE A 36 -15.92 0.15 -19.56
N GLY A 37 -15.30 1.33 -19.43
CA GLY A 37 -13.88 1.47 -19.13
C GLY A 37 -13.47 0.77 -17.83
N MET A 38 -14.30 0.83 -16.78
CA MET A 38 -14.06 0.12 -15.53
C MET A 38 -14.09 -1.40 -15.71
N PHE A 39 -15.07 -1.95 -16.45
CA PHE A 39 -15.12 -3.39 -16.71
C PHE A 39 -13.95 -3.87 -17.56
N ILE A 40 -13.56 -3.10 -18.60
CA ILE A 40 -12.39 -3.40 -19.41
C ILE A 40 -11.12 -3.36 -18.55
N ALA A 41 -10.97 -2.37 -17.68
CA ALA A 41 -9.80 -2.28 -16.79
C ALA A 41 -9.73 -3.46 -15.81
N ILE A 42 -10.86 -3.88 -15.23
CA ILE A 42 -10.92 -5.07 -14.35
C ILE A 42 -10.58 -6.33 -15.14
N ALA A 43 -11.16 -6.51 -16.33
CA ALA A 43 -10.89 -7.67 -17.17
C ALA A 43 -9.40 -7.72 -17.58
N PHE A 44 -8.83 -6.60 -18.01
CA PHE A 44 -7.42 -6.48 -18.33
C PHE A 44 -6.54 -6.81 -17.12
N LEU A 45 -6.86 -6.29 -15.94
CA LEU A 45 -6.12 -6.58 -14.71
C LEU A 45 -6.14 -8.08 -14.37
N VAL A 46 -7.30 -8.73 -14.47
CA VAL A 46 -7.45 -10.17 -14.18
C VAL A 46 -6.65 -11.00 -15.19
N VAL A 47 -6.73 -10.67 -16.48
CA VAL A 47 -5.97 -11.37 -17.53
C VAL A 47 -4.47 -11.16 -17.34
N TYR A 48 -4.04 -9.92 -17.12
CA TYR A 48 -2.63 -9.56 -16.91
C TYR A 48 -2.05 -10.28 -15.70
N LEU A 49 -2.75 -10.26 -14.57
CA LEU A 49 -2.33 -10.95 -13.35
C LEU A 49 -2.29 -12.47 -13.55
N GLY A 50 -3.29 -13.04 -14.23
CA GLY A 50 -3.32 -14.47 -14.57
C GLY A 50 -2.15 -14.89 -15.46
N VAL A 51 -1.80 -14.10 -16.48
CA VAL A 51 -0.65 -14.36 -17.35
C VAL A 51 0.67 -14.29 -16.58
N ILE A 52 0.84 -13.29 -15.71
CA ILE A 52 2.05 -13.18 -14.88
C ILE A 52 2.19 -14.40 -13.95
N LEU A 53 1.11 -14.76 -13.24
CA LEU A 53 1.13 -15.91 -12.34
C LEU A 53 1.45 -17.20 -13.11
N TYR A 54 0.83 -17.41 -14.27
CA TYR A 54 1.13 -18.54 -15.14
C TYR A 54 2.62 -18.60 -15.52
N ILE A 55 3.22 -17.48 -15.96
CA ILE A 55 4.64 -17.41 -16.33
C ILE A 55 5.54 -17.73 -15.14
N ILE A 56 5.25 -17.18 -13.96
CA ILE A 56 6.04 -17.42 -12.74
C ILE A 56 5.95 -18.89 -12.33
N GLU A 57 4.74 -19.46 -12.29
CA GLU A 57 4.50 -20.84 -11.83
C GLU A 57 5.07 -21.87 -12.80
N THR A 58 4.96 -21.64 -14.12
CA THR A 58 5.56 -22.51 -15.13
C THR A 58 7.09 -22.52 -15.04
N LYS A 59 7.72 -21.34 -14.94
CA LYS A 59 9.17 -21.24 -14.73
C LYS A 59 9.61 -21.90 -13.43
N ALA A 60 8.85 -21.70 -12.35
CA ALA A 60 9.14 -22.35 -11.07
C ALA A 60 9.05 -23.88 -11.19
N LEU A 61 8.04 -24.42 -11.87
CA LEU A 61 7.92 -25.85 -12.13
C LEU A 61 9.04 -26.37 -13.05
N ASP A 62 9.45 -25.63 -14.08
CA ASP A 62 10.56 -26.03 -14.97
C ASP A 62 11.90 -26.15 -14.21
N ILE A 63 12.12 -25.29 -13.21
CA ILE A 63 13.32 -25.33 -12.36
C ILE A 63 13.22 -26.42 -11.28
N LEU A 64 12.05 -26.59 -10.66
CA LEU A 64 11.88 -27.45 -9.48
C LEU A 64 11.60 -28.92 -9.82
N THR A 65 11.03 -29.20 -11.00
CA THR A 65 10.72 -30.59 -11.41
C THR A 65 11.97 -31.46 -11.61
N PRO A 66 13.07 -31.00 -12.26
CA PRO A 66 14.31 -31.78 -12.36
C PRO A 66 14.99 -32.02 -11.01
N MET A 67 14.70 -31.16 -10.02
CA MET A 67 15.24 -31.24 -8.67
C MET A 67 14.41 -32.13 -7.73
N GLY A 68 13.30 -32.69 -8.20
CA GLY A 68 12.37 -33.48 -7.36
C GLY A 68 11.60 -32.65 -6.33
N LEU A 69 11.54 -31.33 -6.50
CA LEU A 69 10.94 -30.37 -5.56
C LEU A 69 9.66 -29.72 -6.10
N ALA A 70 8.96 -30.38 -7.03
CA ALA A 70 7.73 -29.86 -7.65
C ALA A 70 6.65 -29.47 -6.63
N ASP A 71 6.60 -30.18 -5.49
CA ASP A 71 5.67 -29.96 -4.38
C ASP A 71 5.83 -28.58 -3.70
N MET A 72 6.97 -27.92 -3.92
CA MET A 72 7.21 -26.58 -3.36
C MET A 72 6.30 -25.54 -4.01
N VAL A 73 5.87 -25.72 -5.26
CA VAL A 73 5.02 -24.74 -5.96
C VAL A 73 3.65 -24.56 -5.28
N PRO A 74 2.84 -25.62 -5.07
CA PRO A 74 1.59 -25.47 -4.31
C PRO A 74 1.85 -25.05 -2.85
N SER A 75 2.99 -25.41 -2.26
CA SER A 75 3.36 -24.99 -0.91
C SER A 75 3.60 -23.48 -0.80
N MET A 76 4.31 -22.91 -1.76
CA MET A 76 4.53 -21.46 -1.86
C MET A 76 3.23 -20.72 -2.16
N ALA A 77 2.34 -21.28 -2.99
CA ALA A 77 1.02 -20.70 -3.25
C ALA A 77 0.15 -20.64 -1.98
N ILE A 78 0.14 -21.71 -1.17
CA ILE A 78 -0.56 -21.74 0.13
C ILE A 78 0.02 -20.70 1.09
N MET A 79 1.34 -20.55 1.15
CA MET A 79 2.00 -19.55 1.98
C MET A 79 1.71 -18.12 1.54
N LEU A 80 1.83 -17.84 0.24
CA LEU A 80 1.54 -16.52 -0.32
C LEU A 80 0.07 -16.17 -0.14
N GLY A 81 -0.84 -17.12 -0.36
CA GLY A 81 -2.26 -17.00 -0.06
C GLY A 81 -2.46 -16.64 1.41
N THR A 82 -2.04 -17.48 2.34
CA THR A 82 -2.22 -17.23 3.79
C THR A 82 -1.62 -15.91 4.28
N ALA A 83 -0.44 -15.52 3.82
CA ALA A 83 0.18 -14.24 4.14
C ALA A 83 -0.60 -13.06 3.53
N GLY A 84 -1.01 -13.18 2.26
CA GLY A 84 -1.85 -12.21 1.57
C GLY A 84 -3.18 -12.02 2.28
N THR A 85 -3.88 -13.11 2.60
CA THR A 85 -5.13 -13.08 3.35
C THR A 85 -4.94 -12.43 4.72
N LEU A 86 -3.86 -12.73 5.44
CA LEU A 86 -3.63 -12.15 6.77
C LEU A 86 -3.59 -10.61 6.71
N ILE A 87 -2.86 -10.07 5.73
CA ILE A 87 -2.72 -8.63 5.54
C ILE A 87 -4.04 -8.01 5.06
N MET A 88 -4.65 -8.59 4.04
CA MET A 88 -5.88 -8.05 3.43
C MET A 88 -7.07 -8.17 4.37
N ALA A 89 -7.27 -9.33 5.00
CA ALA A 89 -8.31 -9.54 5.99
C ALA A 89 -8.15 -8.58 7.17
N PHE A 90 -6.93 -8.29 7.63
CA PHE A 90 -6.71 -7.31 8.69
C PHE A 90 -7.30 -5.93 8.35
N PHE A 91 -6.99 -5.40 7.16
CA PHE A 91 -7.53 -4.11 6.73
C PHE A 91 -9.04 -4.15 6.49
N PHE A 92 -9.55 -5.26 5.92
CA PHE A 92 -10.96 -5.45 5.71
C PHE A 92 -11.69 -5.48 7.06
N ILE A 93 -11.31 -6.36 7.97
CA ILE A 93 -11.91 -6.49 9.30
C ILE A 93 -11.87 -5.15 10.02
N MET A 94 -10.74 -4.43 9.99
CA MET A 94 -10.66 -3.11 10.63
C MET A 94 -11.67 -2.12 10.05
N SER A 95 -11.76 -2.02 8.71
CA SER A 95 -12.65 -1.08 8.03
C SER A 95 -14.14 -1.46 8.12
N SER A 96 -14.46 -2.74 8.06
CA SER A 96 -15.84 -3.24 7.98
C SER A 96 -16.42 -3.59 9.35
N LEU A 97 -15.67 -4.28 10.22
CA LEU A 97 -16.18 -4.76 11.51
C LEU A 97 -16.23 -3.67 12.56
N PHE A 98 -15.24 -2.76 12.55
CA PHE A 98 -15.00 -1.84 13.65
C PHE A 98 -15.18 -0.36 13.26
N LEU A 99 -14.65 0.05 12.10
CA LEU A 99 -14.78 1.43 11.58
C LEU A 99 -15.99 1.62 10.65
N GLY A 100 -16.84 0.60 10.50
CA GLY A 100 -17.99 0.65 9.61
C GLY A 100 -19.03 1.67 10.08
N ARG A 101 -19.54 2.50 9.15
CA ARG A 101 -20.63 3.46 9.44
C ARG A 101 -21.92 2.77 9.89
N ASP A 102 -22.08 1.50 9.52
CA ASP A 102 -23.19 0.63 9.89
C ASP A 102 -23.02 -0.02 11.28
N ALA A 103 -21.85 0.11 11.92
CA ALA A 103 -21.57 -0.54 13.22
C ALA A 103 -22.51 -0.05 14.33
N ALA A 104 -22.78 1.26 14.39
CA ALA A 104 -23.73 1.83 15.36
C ALA A 104 -25.17 1.34 15.11
N PHE A 105 -25.58 1.26 13.85
CA PHE A 105 -26.91 0.78 13.46
C PHE A 105 -27.09 -0.72 13.78
N LEU A 106 -26.10 -1.54 13.43
CA LEU A 106 -26.11 -2.98 13.73
C LEU A 106 -26.05 -3.25 15.24
N ALA A 107 -25.32 -2.43 16.01
CA ALA A 107 -25.26 -2.53 17.47
C ALA A 107 -26.57 -2.14 18.18
N ALA A 108 -27.46 -1.40 17.49
CA ALA A 108 -28.79 -1.02 17.99
C ALA A 108 -29.88 -2.05 17.68
N MET A 109 -29.63 -2.99 16.76
CA MET A 109 -30.60 -4.04 16.43
C MET A 109 -30.78 -5.06 17.56
N PRO A 110 -31.97 -5.64 17.74
CA PRO A 110 -32.24 -6.70 18.73
C PRO A 110 -31.69 -8.08 18.25
N VAL A 111 -30.44 -8.12 17.79
CA VAL A 111 -29.76 -9.32 17.31
C VAL A 111 -28.55 -9.61 18.19
N LYS A 112 -28.29 -10.89 18.48
CA LYS A 112 -27.13 -11.30 19.28
C LYS A 112 -25.84 -10.82 18.61
N PRO A 113 -24.89 -10.20 19.35
CA PRO A 113 -23.64 -9.70 18.76
C PRO A 113 -22.81 -10.79 18.05
N ARG A 114 -22.88 -12.04 18.55
CA ARG A 114 -22.31 -13.23 17.89
C ARG A 114 -22.83 -13.39 16.45
N THR A 115 -24.13 -13.24 16.23
CA THR A 115 -24.75 -13.40 14.90
C THR A 115 -24.32 -12.30 13.93
N ILE A 116 -24.17 -11.07 14.42
CA ILE A 116 -23.68 -9.94 13.61
C ILE A 116 -22.22 -10.16 13.22
N LEU A 117 -21.39 -10.56 14.20
CA LEU A 117 -19.98 -10.86 14.00
C LEU A 117 -19.81 -12.00 12.98
N SER A 118 -20.54 -13.11 13.13
CA SER A 118 -20.49 -14.22 12.19
C SER A 118 -20.88 -13.79 10.77
N ALA A 119 -21.92 -12.96 10.61
CA ALA A 119 -22.36 -12.51 9.28
C ALA A 119 -21.28 -11.68 8.59
N LYS A 120 -20.66 -10.73 9.30
CA LYS A 120 -19.56 -9.93 8.75
C LYS A 120 -18.30 -10.76 8.49
N LEU A 121 -17.96 -11.71 9.37
CA LEU A 121 -16.82 -12.60 9.13
C LEU A 121 -17.04 -13.51 7.92
N ALA A 122 -18.27 -14.01 7.71
CA ALA A 122 -18.62 -14.76 6.51
C ALA A 122 -18.49 -13.90 5.24
N GLN A 123 -18.82 -12.61 5.31
CA GLN A 123 -18.61 -11.67 4.21
C GLN A 123 -17.12 -11.47 3.90
N VAL A 124 -16.28 -11.32 4.93
CA VAL A 124 -14.82 -11.24 4.76
C VAL A 124 -14.30 -12.53 4.14
N TRP A 125 -14.64 -13.67 4.72
CA TRP A 125 -14.25 -15.01 4.25
C TRP A 125 -14.59 -15.22 2.77
N LEU A 126 -15.82 -14.95 2.35
CA LEU A 126 -16.21 -15.10 0.95
C LEU A 126 -15.34 -14.26 0.00
N SER A 127 -14.89 -13.09 0.46
CA SER A 127 -14.07 -12.18 -0.36
C SER A 127 -12.63 -12.66 -0.46
N GLU A 128 -12.05 -13.03 0.68
CA GLU A 128 -10.67 -13.49 0.75
C GLU A 128 -10.51 -14.84 0.04
N THR A 129 -11.43 -15.78 0.21
CA THR A 129 -11.40 -17.06 -0.51
C THR A 129 -11.46 -16.89 -2.03
N LEU A 130 -12.19 -15.88 -2.54
CA LEU A 130 -12.18 -15.56 -3.98
C LEU A 130 -10.84 -15.00 -4.46
N ILE A 131 -10.14 -14.21 -3.64
CA ILE A 131 -8.80 -13.70 -3.95
C ILE A 131 -7.78 -14.84 -3.91
N ASP A 132 -7.85 -15.69 -2.88
CA ASP A 132 -7.01 -16.87 -2.74
C ASP A 132 -7.16 -17.84 -3.92
N ALA A 133 -8.35 -17.89 -4.54
CA ALA A 133 -8.58 -18.69 -5.74
C ALA A 133 -7.65 -18.29 -6.90
N VAL A 134 -7.38 -16.99 -7.06
CA VAL A 134 -6.55 -16.46 -8.15
C VAL A 134 -5.10 -16.89 -7.99
N ILE A 135 -4.63 -17.11 -6.76
CA ILE A 135 -3.24 -17.51 -6.46
C ILE A 135 -3.12 -19.04 -6.38
N LEU A 136 -4.02 -19.70 -5.65
CA LEU A 136 -3.91 -21.13 -5.36
C LEU A 136 -4.35 -22.01 -6.52
N MET A 137 -5.41 -21.63 -7.23
CA MET A 137 -6.00 -22.50 -8.25
C MET A 137 -5.05 -22.74 -9.44
N PRO A 138 -4.44 -21.69 -10.04
CA PRO A 138 -3.50 -21.89 -11.15
C PRO A 138 -2.32 -22.78 -10.73
N ALA A 139 -1.69 -22.50 -9.58
CA ALA A 139 -0.56 -23.26 -9.07
C ALA A 139 -0.88 -24.75 -8.92
N CYS A 140 -2.01 -25.08 -8.28
CA CYS A 140 -2.39 -26.47 -8.04
C CYS A 140 -2.82 -27.19 -9.32
N ILE A 141 -3.51 -26.50 -10.24
CA ILE A 141 -3.92 -27.09 -11.52
C ILE A 141 -2.69 -27.39 -12.38
N LEU A 142 -1.75 -26.45 -12.51
CA LEU A 142 -0.52 -26.65 -13.27
C LEU A 142 0.36 -27.75 -12.69
N TYR A 143 0.51 -27.78 -11.36
CA TYR A 143 1.20 -28.85 -10.67
C TYR A 143 0.54 -30.21 -10.95
N GLY A 144 -0.79 -30.30 -10.80
CA GLY A 144 -1.53 -31.54 -11.03
C GLY A 144 -1.43 -32.04 -12.46
N LEU A 145 -1.44 -31.15 -13.45
CA LEU A 145 -1.25 -31.50 -14.86
C LEU A 145 0.17 -31.98 -15.17
N ARG A 146 1.20 -31.38 -14.58
CA ARG A 146 2.60 -31.76 -14.84
C ARG A 146 3.04 -33.04 -14.14
N VAL A 147 2.59 -33.26 -12.90
CA VAL A 147 2.93 -34.45 -12.11
C VAL A 147 2.00 -35.63 -12.42
N GLY A 148 0.91 -35.39 -13.16
CA GLY A 148 -0.09 -36.43 -13.48
C GLY A 148 -0.93 -36.82 -12.27
N ALA A 149 -1.29 -35.85 -11.43
CA ALA A 149 -2.03 -36.10 -10.20
C ALA A 149 -3.45 -36.61 -10.49
N GLY A 150 -3.88 -37.65 -9.77
CA GLY A 150 -5.23 -38.22 -9.91
C GLY A 150 -6.35 -37.32 -9.37
N ALA A 151 -7.60 -37.65 -9.70
CA ALA A 151 -8.80 -36.87 -9.33
C ALA A 151 -8.91 -36.53 -7.82
N GLY A 152 -8.38 -37.39 -6.94
CA GLY A 152 -8.36 -37.15 -5.50
C GLY A 152 -7.55 -35.91 -5.10
N PHE A 153 -6.53 -35.50 -5.87
CA PHE A 153 -5.77 -34.27 -5.62
C PHE A 153 -6.65 -33.03 -5.78
N TYR A 154 -7.43 -32.95 -6.86
CA TYR A 154 -8.34 -31.83 -7.12
C TYR A 154 -9.47 -31.71 -6.08
N ALA A 155 -9.95 -32.84 -5.53
CA ALA A 155 -10.91 -32.82 -4.43
C ALA A 155 -10.30 -32.22 -3.14
N ARG A 156 -9.06 -32.62 -2.80
CA ARG A 156 -8.31 -32.09 -1.65
C ARG A 156 -7.98 -30.61 -1.83
N MET A 157 -7.61 -30.20 -3.03
CA MET A 157 -7.38 -28.81 -3.42
C MET A 157 -8.58 -27.91 -3.12
N LEU A 158 -9.80 -28.34 -3.48
CA LEU A 158 -11.02 -27.57 -3.18
C LEU A 158 -11.25 -27.41 -1.68
N ILE A 159 -10.97 -28.45 -0.88
CA ILE A 159 -11.08 -28.39 0.58
C ILE A 159 -10.07 -27.39 1.16
N VAL A 160 -8.80 -27.48 0.73
CA VAL A 160 -7.74 -26.57 1.19
C VAL A 160 -8.06 -25.13 0.81
N TRP A 161 -8.53 -24.89 -0.42
CA TRP A 161 -8.90 -23.56 -0.90
C TRP A 161 -9.97 -22.88 -0.02
N VAL A 162 -11.06 -23.59 0.27
CA VAL A 162 -12.19 -23.07 1.07
C VAL A 162 -11.76 -22.74 2.52
N LEU A 163 -10.83 -23.52 3.07
CA LEU A 163 -10.35 -23.39 4.44
C LEU A 163 -9.17 -22.41 4.58
N LEU A 164 -8.45 -22.12 3.49
CA LEU A 164 -7.22 -21.34 3.47
C LEU A 164 -7.33 -20.03 4.26
N ALA A 165 -8.40 -19.28 3.98
CA ALA A 165 -8.64 -17.96 4.55
C ALA A 165 -9.07 -17.99 6.03
N MET A 166 -9.56 -19.12 6.55
CA MET A 166 -10.20 -19.15 7.88
C MET A 166 -9.24 -18.79 9.02
N LEU A 167 -8.06 -19.41 9.05
CA LEU A 167 -7.08 -19.17 10.11
C LEU A 167 -6.47 -17.75 10.05
N PRO A 168 -6.02 -17.25 8.89
CA PRO A 168 -5.59 -15.86 8.76
C PRO A 168 -6.65 -14.85 9.21
N ILE A 169 -7.93 -15.07 8.87
CA ILE A 169 -9.05 -14.21 9.31
C ILE A 169 -9.21 -14.22 10.83
N VAL A 170 -9.06 -15.37 11.48
CA VAL A 170 -9.13 -15.48 12.95
C VAL A 170 -8.02 -14.68 13.60
N ILE A 171 -6.78 -14.86 13.13
CA ILE A 171 -5.61 -14.15 13.64
C ILE A 171 -5.79 -12.65 13.42
N ALA A 172 -6.11 -12.23 12.20
CA ALA A 172 -6.36 -10.84 11.85
C ALA A 172 -7.46 -10.22 12.73
N SER A 173 -8.55 -10.94 13.00
CA SER A 173 -9.65 -10.46 13.85
C SER A 173 -9.21 -10.20 15.29
N PHE A 174 -8.41 -11.08 15.88
CA PHE A 174 -7.85 -10.86 17.22
C PHE A 174 -6.88 -9.67 17.25
N PHE A 175 -6.00 -9.57 16.25
CA PHE A 175 -5.08 -8.43 16.14
C PHE A 175 -5.83 -7.10 15.95
N SER A 176 -6.84 -7.05 15.09
CA SER A 176 -7.67 -5.87 14.90
C SER A 176 -8.39 -5.49 16.20
N ALA A 177 -8.97 -6.46 16.91
CA ALA A 177 -9.64 -6.21 18.20
C ALA A 177 -8.66 -5.65 19.26
N LEU A 178 -7.45 -6.20 19.35
CA LEU A 178 -6.40 -5.73 20.25
C LEU A 178 -5.97 -4.31 19.90
N LEU A 179 -5.71 -4.05 18.61
CA LEU A 179 -5.30 -2.73 18.13
C LEU A 179 -6.35 -1.66 18.38
N ILE A 180 -7.63 -1.98 18.33
CA ILE A 180 -8.69 -1.00 18.64
C ILE A 180 -8.63 -0.59 20.09
N ARG A 181 -8.47 -1.56 20.99
CA ARG A 181 -8.33 -1.32 22.42
C ARG A 181 -7.09 -0.49 22.73
N ILE A 182 -5.99 -0.73 22.00
CA ILE A 182 -4.75 0.04 22.12
C ILE A 182 -4.89 1.42 21.46
N SER A 183 -5.61 1.55 20.34
CA SER A 183 -5.74 2.78 19.58
C SER A 183 -6.45 3.89 20.37
N GLY A 184 -7.35 3.52 21.29
CA GLY A 184 -7.95 4.45 22.25
C GLY A 184 -6.95 5.10 23.21
N LEU A 185 -5.76 4.50 23.38
CA LEU A 185 -4.66 5.04 24.19
C LEU A 185 -3.73 5.97 23.37
N TRP A 186 -3.85 5.97 22.04
CA TRP A 186 -2.87 6.59 21.15
C TRP A 186 -3.26 8.03 20.84
N LYS A 187 -2.93 8.92 21.79
CA LYS A 187 -3.15 10.38 21.73
C LYS A 187 -2.49 11.08 20.53
N ARG A 188 -1.64 10.37 19.75
CA ARG A 188 -0.91 10.88 18.57
C ARG A 188 -0.95 9.90 17.37
N ARG A 189 -2.10 9.27 17.11
CA ARG A 189 -2.31 8.35 15.96
C ARG A 189 -1.75 8.91 14.64
N GLU A 190 -2.00 10.17 14.36
CA GLU A 190 -1.53 10.86 13.14
C GLU A 190 0.00 10.84 13.02
N MET A 191 0.73 11.18 14.09
CA MET A 191 2.19 11.17 14.07
C MET A 191 2.75 9.78 13.81
N ILE A 192 2.15 8.74 14.39
CA ILE A 192 2.62 7.36 14.22
C ILE A 192 2.35 6.87 12.80
N MET A 193 1.21 7.23 12.22
CA MET A 193 0.91 6.92 10.82
C MET A 193 1.85 7.65 9.86
N THR A 194 2.19 8.91 10.15
CA THR A 194 3.16 9.69 9.36
C THR A 194 4.57 9.07 9.44
N VAL A 195 5.08 8.89 10.66
CA VAL A 195 6.44 8.35 10.88
C VAL A 195 6.54 6.91 10.41
N GLY A 196 5.55 6.08 10.74
CA GLY A 196 5.48 4.68 10.29
C GLY A 196 5.37 4.56 8.77
N GLY A 197 4.61 5.44 8.11
CA GLY A 197 4.54 5.47 6.65
C GLY A 197 5.87 5.85 5.98
N ILE A 198 6.58 6.83 6.53
CA ILE A 198 7.92 7.23 6.06
C ILE A 198 8.93 6.08 6.30
N LEU A 199 8.91 5.45 7.48
CA LEU A 199 9.78 4.32 7.80
C LEU A 199 9.51 3.11 6.91
N LEU A 200 8.24 2.79 6.64
CA LEU A 200 7.87 1.72 5.71
C LEU A 200 8.34 2.01 4.29
N PHE A 201 8.23 3.26 3.82
CA PHE A 201 8.78 3.66 2.53
C PHE A 201 10.30 3.51 2.48
N ALA A 202 11.01 3.93 3.53
CA ALA A 202 12.45 3.75 3.65
C ALA A 202 12.85 2.26 3.70
N ALA A 203 12.12 1.44 4.45
CA ALA A 203 12.32 -0.01 4.51
C ALA A 203 12.05 -0.69 3.16
N TYR A 204 10.99 -0.27 2.46
CA TYR A 204 10.68 -0.74 1.10
C TYR A 204 11.82 -0.41 0.14
N MET A 205 12.32 0.83 0.16
CA MET A 205 13.50 1.22 -0.63
C MET A 205 14.72 0.38 -0.27
N PHE A 206 15.00 0.19 1.03
CA PHE A 206 16.11 -0.65 1.48
C PHE A 206 15.99 -2.09 0.99
N VAL A 207 14.80 -2.71 1.07
CA VAL A 207 14.56 -4.06 0.55
C VAL A 207 14.75 -4.08 -0.96
N MET A 208 14.17 -3.13 -1.70
CA MET A 208 14.33 -3.04 -3.16
C MET A 208 15.79 -2.85 -3.59
N MET A 209 16.60 -2.13 -2.80
CA MET A 209 18.05 -2.01 -3.04
C MET A 209 18.83 -3.31 -2.79
N ASN A 210 18.28 -4.25 -2.02
CA ASN A 210 18.89 -5.56 -1.79
C ASN A 210 18.35 -6.63 -2.74
N VAL A 211 17.12 -6.46 -3.23
CA VAL A 211 16.46 -7.36 -4.19
C VAL A 211 16.79 -6.99 -5.64
N GLY A 212 17.14 -5.72 -5.93
CA GLY A 212 17.41 -5.20 -7.28
C GLY A 212 18.61 -5.81 -8.02
N GLY A 213 19.38 -6.71 -7.40
CA GLY A 213 20.39 -7.52 -8.08
C GLY A 213 19.81 -8.70 -8.88
N ILE A 214 18.50 -8.97 -8.79
CA ILE A 214 17.86 -10.16 -9.40
C ILE A 214 17.47 -9.92 -10.88
N THR A 215 17.60 -8.70 -11.40
CA THR A 215 17.20 -8.36 -12.80
C THR A 215 18.37 -8.30 -13.78
N GLY A 216 19.52 -8.91 -13.45
CA GLY A 216 20.61 -9.20 -14.39
C GLY A 216 20.24 -10.32 -15.36
N ASP A 217 21.06 -10.54 -16.38
CA ASP A 217 20.78 -11.32 -17.58
C ASP A 217 20.08 -12.69 -17.35
N SER A 218 19.24 -13.08 -18.31
CA SER A 218 18.24 -14.16 -18.18
C SER A 218 18.82 -15.57 -17.99
N ALA A 219 20.11 -15.79 -18.28
CA ALA A 219 20.81 -17.06 -18.10
C ALA A 219 21.41 -17.22 -16.69
N GLU A 220 22.06 -16.18 -16.15
CA GLU A 220 22.61 -16.18 -14.78
C GLU A 220 21.51 -16.13 -13.70
N SER A 221 20.37 -15.52 -14.03
CA SER A 221 19.19 -15.53 -13.17
C SER A 221 18.67 -16.93 -12.85
N GLY A 222 18.79 -17.88 -13.79
CA GLY A 222 18.37 -19.28 -13.60
C GLY A 222 19.25 -20.01 -12.59
N GLU A 223 20.57 -19.89 -12.72
CA GLU A 223 21.53 -20.46 -11.76
C GLU A 223 21.49 -19.76 -10.40
N MET A 224 21.28 -18.45 -10.35
CA MET A 224 21.15 -17.71 -9.09
C MET A 224 19.85 -18.06 -8.36
N LEU A 225 18.72 -18.22 -9.08
CA LEU A 225 17.48 -18.73 -8.50
C LEU A 225 17.65 -20.17 -8.03
N GLN A 226 18.33 -21.02 -8.81
CA GLN A 226 18.62 -22.39 -8.41
C GLN A 226 19.49 -22.45 -7.15
N LYS A 227 20.57 -21.66 -7.08
CA LYS A 227 21.39 -21.51 -5.86
C LYS A 227 20.57 -20.98 -4.68
N PHE A 228 19.71 -19.98 -4.91
CA PHE A 228 18.79 -19.47 -3.89
C PHE A 228 17.86 -20.58 -3.36
N PHE A 229 17.26 -21.39 -4.23
CA PHE A 229 16.36 -22.48 -3.81
C PHE A 229 17.11 -23.62 -3.12
N VAL A 230 18.31 -24.00 -3.57
CA VAL A 230 19.13 -25.04 -2.93
C VAL A 230 19.60 -24.58 -1.55
N GLU A 231 20.22 -23.40 -1.46
CA GLU A 231 20.78 -22.86 -0.21
C GLU A 231 19.69 -22.49 0.81
N ASN A 232 18.55 -22.00 0.35
CA ASN A 232 17.44 -21.61 1.22
C ASN A 232 16.35 -22.69 1.33
N SER A 233 16.50 -23.89 0.75
CA SER A 233 15.55 -25.00 0.89
C SER A 233 15.23 -25.33 2.36
N SER A 234 16.25 -25.31 3.21
CA SER A 234 16.15 -25.49 4.67
C SER A 234 15.45 -24.32 5.37
N ARG A 235 15.60 -23.10 4.86
CA ARG A 235 14.94 -21.88 5.39
C ARG A 235 13.50 -21.76 4.92
N ILE A 236 13.21 -22.12 3.68
CA ILE A 236 11.86 -22.15 3.09
C ILE A 236 11.05 -23.26 3.76
N SER A 237 11.64 -24.44 4.00
CA SER A 237 11.01 -25.45 4.86
C SER A 237 10.87 -24.96 6.32
N GLY A 238 11.83 -24.21 6.85
CA GLY A 238 11.71 -23.51 8.14
C GLY A 238 10.55 -22.52 8.22
N MET A 239 10.24 -21.79 7.13
CA MET A 239 9.08 -20.89 7.07
C MET A 239 7.76 -21.67 7.23
N THR A 240 7.68 -22.92 6.75
CA THR A 240 6.48 -23.76 6.94
C THR A 240 6.30 -24.20 8.40
N GLN A 241 7.39 -24.21 9.18
CA GLN A 241 7.34 -24.47 10.62
C GLN A 241 6.92 -23.24 11.44
N MET A 242 7.16 -22.03 10.94
CA MET A 242 6.68 -20.79 11.60
C MET A 242 5.15 -20.68 11.55
N PHE A 243 4.51 -21.28 10.56
CA PHE A 243 3.05 -21.39 10.47
C PHE A 243 2.62 -22.85 10.26
N PRO A 244 2.60 -23.67 11.34
CA PRO A 244 2.29 -25.10 11.27
C PRO A 244 1.01 -25.45 10.50
N PRO A 245 -0.08 -24.65 10.52
CA PRO A 245 -1.27 -24.96 9.73
C PRO A 245 -1.05 -24.97 8.22
N ALA A 246 -0.14 -24.15 7.67
CA ALA A 246 0.19 -24.22 6.25
C ALA A 246 0.88 -25.55 5.91
N ALA A 247 1.76 -26.05 6.79
CA ALA A 247 2.40 -27.35 6.58
C ALA A 247 1.38 -28.50 6.59
N TRP A 248 0.35 -28.45 7.44
CA TRP A 248 -0.72 -29.45 7.44
C TRP A 248 -1.58 -29.37 6.16
N ALA A 249 -1.87 -28.16 5.69
CA ALA A 249 -2.59 -27.95 4.42
C ALA A 249 -1.82 -28.53 3.23
N VAL A 250 -0.50 -28.32 3.17
CA VAL A 250 0.38 -28.88 2.14
C VAL A 250 0.41 -30.41 2.19
N LYS A 251 0.68 -30.99 3.36
CA LYS A 251 0.71 -32.46 3.51
C LYS A 251 -0.65 -33.09 3.18
N GLY A 252 -1.73 -32.42 3.60
CA GLY A 252 -3.09 -32.82 3.27
C GLY A 252 -3.40 -32.77 1.78
N LEU A 253 -2.93 -31.73 1.08
CA LEU A 253 -3.05 -31.61 -0.36
C LEU A 253 -2.33 -32.75 -1.10
N LEU A 254 -1.11 -33.08 -0.67
CA LEU A 254 -0.24 -34.07 -1.33
C LEU A 254 -0.70 -35.52 -1.11
N GLY A 255 -1.30 -35.87 0.02
CA GLY A 255 -1.57 -37.29 0.31
C GLY A 255 -2.26 -37.60 1.62
N ASP A 256 -1.98 -36.79 2.63
CA ASP A 256 -2.20 -37.16 4.02
C ASP A 256 -3.57 -36.69 4.53
N TRP A 257 -4.55 -37.60 4.48
CA TRP A 257 -5.90 -37.34 5.01
C TRP A 257 -5.91 -36.99 6.50
N GLY A 258 -4.97 -37.51 7.30
CA GLY A 258 -4.88 -37.18 8.72
C GLY A 258 -4.53 -35.71 8.94
N MET A 259 -3.55 -35.20 8.18
CA MET A 259 -3.17 -33.78 8.21
C MET A 259 -4.25 -32.87 7.64
N LEU A 260 -4.97 -33.31 6.59
CA LEU A 260 -6.10 -32.57 6.04
C LEU A 260 -7.23 -32.41 7.07
N VAL A 261 -7.58 -33.49 7.77
CA VAL A 261 -8.61 -33.48 8.82
C VAL A 261 -8.17 -32.63 10.01
N LEU A 262 -6.91 -32.73 10.43
CA LEU A 262 -6.35 -31.88 11.48
C LEU A 262 -6.44 -30.39 11.09
N TYR A 263 -6.05 -30.05 9.86
CA TYR A 263 -6.13 -28.69 9.34
C TYR A 263 -7.58 -28.16 9.33
N ALA A 264 -8.53 -28.97 8.85
CA ALA A 264 -9.94 -28.61 8.85
C ALA A 264 -10.50 -28.43 10.26
N ALA A 265 -10.20 -29.36 11.17
CA ALA A 265 -10.65 -29.32 12.55
C ALA A 265 -10.13 -28.06 13.28
N VAL A 266 -8.83 -27.75 13.14
CA VAL A 266 -8.22 -26.57 13.75
C VAL A 266 -8.80 -25.28 13.15
N SER A 267 -9.00 -25.22 11.83
CA SER A 267 -9.57 -24.05 11.16
C SER A 267 -10.99 -23.74 11.63
N LEU A 268 -11.84 -24.77 11.71
CA LEU A 268 -13.23 -24.62 12.16
C LEU A 268 -13.31 -24.32 13.67
N ALA A 269 -12.49 -24.99 14.49
CA ALA A 269 -12.42 -24.72 15.92
C ALA A 269 -11.97 -23.29 16.22
N ALA A 270 -10.97 -22.78 15.48
CA ALA A 270 -10.47 -21.41 15.63
C ALA A 270 -11.56 -20.37 15.34
N VAL A 271 -12.36 -20.57 14.28
CA VAL A 271 -13.51 -19.70 13.97
C VAL A 271 -14.57 -19.78 15.07
N GLY A 272 -14.85 -20.98 15.58
CA GLY A 272 -15.77 -21.18 16.70
C GLY A 272 -15.33 -20.42 17.96
N ILE A 273 -14.05 -20.53 18.33
CA ILE A 273 -13.44 -19.82 19.48
C ILE A 273 -13.51 -18.30 19.26
N LEU A 274 -13.17 -17.81 18.07
CA LEU A 274 -13.23 -16.40 17.73
C LEU A 274 -14.64 -15.83 17.94
N VAL A 275 -15.67 -16.49 17.39
CA VAL A 275 -17.07 -16.06 17.52
C VAL A 275 -17.52 -16.15 18.99
N GLY A 276 -17.07 -17.17 19.72
CA GLY A 276 -17.37 -17.34 21.14
C GLY A 276 -16.81 -16.21 22.01
N VAL A 277 -15.53 -15.87 21.82
CA VAL A 277 -14.77 -14.88 22.61
C VAL A 277 -15.12 -13.45 22.17
N LEU A 278 -14.86 -13.10 20.90
CA LEU A 278 -15.09 -11.73 20.42
C LEU A 278 -16.56 -11.39 20.35
N GLY A 279 -17.44 -12.36 20.11
CA GLY A 279 -18.88 -12.12 20.08
C GLY A 279 -19.47 -11.67 21.42
N ILE A 280 -18.76 -11.86 22.55
CA ILE A 280 -19.16 -11.29 23.85
C ILE A 280 -18.79 -9.79 23.91
N PHE A 281 -17.59 -9.44 23.43
CA PHE A 281 -17.05 -8.09 23.53
C PHE A 281 -17.41 -7.19 22.35
N TYR A 282 -17.92 -7.74 21.24
CA TYR A 282 -18.11 -7.05 19.97
C TYR A 282 -18.91 -5.75 20.12
N ARG A 283 -20.02 -5.77 20.88
CA ARG A 283 -20.87 -4.59 21.11
C ARG A 283 -20.12 -3.46 21.83
N LYS A 284 -19.26 -3.80 22.80
CA LYS A 284 -18.44 -2.80 23.53
C LYS A 284 -17.33 -2.25 22.63
N LEU A 285 -16.70 -3.11 21.84
CA LEU A 285 -15.65 -2.73 20.88
C LEU A 285 -16.17 -1.85 19.75
N SER A 286 -17.38 -2.11 19.22
CA SER A 286 -17.96 -1.30 18.15
C SER A 286 -18.39 0.09 18.63
N LEU A 287 -18.83 0.22 19.88
CA LEU A 287 -19.26 1.51 20.46
C LEU A 287 -18.09 2.43 20.83
N LEU A 288 -16.94 1.86 21.24
CA LEU A 288 -15.72 2.60 21.54
C LEU A 288 -15.19 3.47 20.38
N GLN A 289 -15.62 3.21 19.14
CA GLN A 289 -15.23 4.00 17.96
C GLN A 289 -16.36 4.84 17.38
N ALA A 290 -17.63 4.44 17.56
CA ALA A 290 -18.79 5.24 17.16
C ALA A 290 -18.95 6.48 18.05
N GLU A 291 -18.54 6.38 19.31
CA GLU A 291 -18.22 7.53 20.14
C GLU A 291 -16.92 8.13 19.60
N THR A 292 -17.05 9.10 18.69
CA THR A 292 -15.98 10.07 18.42
C THR A 292 -15.37 10.41 19.77
N PRO A 293 -14.04 10.32 19.96
CA PRO A 293 -13.45 10.75 21.21
C PRO A 293 -13.84 12.20 21.36
N GLN A 294 -14.88 12.45 22.16
CA GLN A 294 -15.18 13.78 22.65
C GLN A 294 -13.84 14.19 23.23
N ALA A 295 -13.33 15.32 22.74
CA ALA A 295 -12.17 15.96 23.31
C ALA A 295 -12.50 16.22 24.79
N THR A 296 -12.21 15.24 25.65
CA THR A 296 -12.36 15.27 27.11
C THR A 296 -11.34 16.20 27.76
N GLY A 297 -10.73 17.07 26.96
CA GLY A 297 -10.10 18.27 27.43
C GLY A 297 -10.42 19.40 26.47
N ARG A 298 -11.47 20.16 26.75
CA ARG A 298 -11.44 21.60 26.50
C ARG A 298 -10.27 22.16 27.32
N LYS A 299 -9.04 22.00 26.82
CA LYS A 299 -7.93 22.83 27.27
C LYS A 299 -8.28 24.22 26.82
N GLY A 300 -8.83 25.02 27.74
CA GLY A 300 -9.04 26.44 27.51
C GLY A 300 -7.77 27.02 26.93
N ILE A 301 -7.88 27.68 25.78
CA ILE A 301 -6.76 28.38 25.15
C ILE A 301 -6.23 29.35 26.21
N GLN A 302 -5.03 29.09 26.74
CA GLN A 302 -4.41 29.99 27.71
C GLN A 302 -4.18 31.32 27.00
N LYS A 303 -4.84 32.38 27.47
CA LYS A 303 -4.82 33.73 26.88
C LYS A 303 -3.41 34.35 26.74
N GLY A 304 -2.34 33.72 27.25
CA GLY A 304 -0.95 34.13 27.09
C GLY A 304 -0.13 33.38 26.02
N SER A 305 -0.69 32.38 25.32
CA SER A 305 0.05 31.61 24.29
C SER A 305 -0.05 32.21 22.88
N ILE A 306 -0.82 33.29 22.70
CA ILE A 306 -1.03 33.95 21.41
C ILE A 306 0.03 35.04 21.29
N ARG A 307 1.11 34.74 20.57
CA ARG A 307 2.14 35.73 20.21
C ARG A 307 1.74 36.41 18.92
N GLU A 308 1.82 37.74 18.89
CA GLU A 308 1.70 38.53 17.66
C GLU A 308 2.82 38.12 16.69
N GLY A 309 2.45 37.87 15.43
CA GLY A 309 3.38 37.46 14.39
C GLY A 309 2.84 37.81 13.02
N SER A 310 3.71 37.85 12.00
CA SER A 310 3.29 38.21 10.65
C SER A 310 2.30 37.19 10.07
N ALA A 311 1.27 37.69 9.39
CA ALA A 311 0.26 36.86 8.73
C ALA A 311 0.91 35.84 7.77
N PHE A 312 2.00 36.23 7.09
CA PHE A 312 2.75 35.32 6.22
C PHE A 312 3.35 34.14 7.00
N ARG A 313 4.07 34.40 8.10
CA ARG A 313 4.71 33.35 8.90
C ARG A 313 3.67 32.40 9.52
N ALA A 314 2.53 32.92 9.94
CA ALA A 314 1.42 32.12 10.45
C ALA A 314 0.88 31.16 9.38
N ASN A 315 0.69 31.65 8.14
CA ASN A 315 0.23 30.83 7.03
C ASN A 315 1.26 29.81 6.56
N VAL A 316 2.55 30.16 6.50
CA VAL A 316 3.65 29.20 6.21
C VAL A 316 3.68 28.09 7.25
N LYS A 317 3.60 28.44 8.54
CA LYS A 317 3.55 27.45 9.62
C LYS A 317 2.31 26.56 9.52
N ARG A 318 1.14 27.15 9.22
CA ARG A 318 -0.10 26.38 9.02
C ARG A 318 0.05 25.35 7.90
N GLU A 319 0.55 25.79 6.74
CA GLU A 319 0.72 24.95 5.55
C GLU A 319 1.70 23.80 5.82
N MET A 320 2.85 24.08 6.45
CA MET A 320 3.81 23.05 6.86
C MET A 320 3.19 22.06 7.86
N MET A 321 2.46 22.56 8.87
CA MET A 321 1.82 21.71 9.87
C MET A 321 0.69 20.86 9.27
N GLN A 322 -0.02 21.35 8.26
CA GLN A 322 -1.04 20.57 7.54
C GLN A 322 -0.39 19.39 6.81
N ILE A 323 0.76 19.60 6.15
CA ILE A 323 1.51 18.51 5.51
C ILE A 323 1.97 17.47 6.54
N LEU A 324 2.56 17.92 7.65
CA LEU A 324 3.17 17.02 8.64
C LEU A 324 2.16 16.28 9.51
N ARG A 325 1.01 16.89 9.82
CA ARG A 325 -0.02 16.29 10.68
C ARG A 325 -0.89 15.29 9.94
N VAL A 326 -1.18 15.52 8.67
CA VAL A 326 -2.03 14.62 7.89
C VAL A 326 -1.15 13.52 7.25
N PRO A 327 -1.28 12.24 7.66
CA PRO A 327 -0.35 11.18 7.22
C PRO A 327 -0.34 10.95 5.72
N SER A 328 -1.49 11.08 5.06
CA SER A 328 -1.59 10.96 3.61
C SER A 328 -0.83 12.10 2.91
N TYR A 329 -0.82 13.32 3.45
CA TYR A 329 -0.08 14.42 2.85
C TYR A 329 1.42 14.22 3.06
N ALA A 330 1.85 13.89 4.27
CA ALA A 330 3.25 13.66 4.58
C ALA A 330 3.87 12.52 3.74
N THR A 331 3.18 11.38 3.63
CA THR A 331 3.69 10.19 2.90
C THR A 331 3.68 10.34 1.38
N ASN A 332 2.97 11.34 0.83
CA ASN A 332 2.97 11.60 -0.62
C ASN A 332 3.79 12.84 -1.00
N ILE A 333 3.88 13.84 -0.13
CA ILE A 333 4.62 15.07 -0.41
C ILE A 333 6.08 14.94 -0.05
N LEU A 334 6.41 14.48 1.17
CA LEU A 334 7.80 14.46 1.63
C LEU A 334 8.68 13.51 0.80
N PRO A 335 8.30 12.24 0.54
CA PRO A 335 9.15 11.36 -0.25
C PRO A 335 9.44 11.90 -1.65
N ILE A 336 8.45 12.51 -2.30
CA ILE A 336 8.63 13.08 -3.64
C ILE A 336 9.52 14.33 -3.58
N SER A 337 9.34 15.22 -2.61
CA SER A 337 10.20 16.40 -2.43
C SER A 337 11.67 16.05 -2.16
N PHE A 338 11.94 14.93 -1.49
CA PHE A 338 13.29 14.45 -1.19
C PHE A 338 13.78 13.34 -2.14
N MET A 339 13.02 13.01 -3.19
CA MET A 339 13.34 11.93 -4.12
C MET A 339 14.70 12.11 -4.83
N PRO A 340 15.10 13.33 -5.26
CA PRO A 340 16.43 13.54 -5.85
C PRO A 340 17.56 13.06 -4.92
N LEU A 341 17.46 13.35 -3.62
CA LEU A 341 18.46 12.95 -2.64
C LEU A 341 18.48 11.43 -2.45
N LEU A 342 17.30 10.82 -2.33
CA LEU A 342 17.17 9.38 -2.16
C LEU A 342 17.78 8.61 -3.34
N MET A 343 17.58 9.08 -4.57
CA MET A 343 18.16 8.46 -5.75
C MET A 343 19.68 8.53 -5.77
N VAL A 344 20.27 9.67 -5.39
CA VAL A 344 21.73 9.81 -5.31
C VAL A 344 22.31 8.83 -4.27
N ILE A 345 21.64 8.69 -3.12
CA ILE A 345 22.03 7.70 -2.11
C ILE A 345 21.92 6.27 -2.68
N MET A 346 20.84 5.96 -3.42
CA MET A 346 20.68 4.65 -4.06
C MET A 346 21.80 4.37 -5.07
N MET A 347 22.12 5.35 -5.90
CA MET A 347 23.20 5.25 -6.89
C MET A 347 24.55 4.99 -6.22
N GLY A 348 24.86 5.71 -5.13
CA GLY A 348 26.09 5.51 -4.37
C GLY A 348 26.20 4.11 -3.77
N VAL A 349 25.10 3.56 -3.23
CA VAL A 349 25.08 2.20 -2.68
C VAL A 349 25.19 1.14 -3.78
N MET A 350 24.52 1.33 -4.92
CA MET A 350 24.63 0.40 -6.06
C MET A 350 26.04 0.42 -6.65
N ALA A 351 26.63 1.60 -6.84
CA ALA A 351 28.01 1.74 -7.31
C ALA A 351 28.99 1.05 -6.34
N GLY A 352 28.82 1.23 -5.03
CA GLY A 352 29.63 0.55 -4.02
C GLY A 352 29.54 -0.99 -4.07
N LYS A 353 28.38 -1.54 -4.48
CA LYS A 353 28.20 -2.99 -4.66
C LYS A 353 28.76 -3.51 -6.00
N SER A 354 28.55 -2.79 -7.10
CA SER A 354 29.01 -3.20 -8.44
C SER A 354 30.53 -3.15 -8.61
N ILE A 355 31.22 -2.26 -7.87
CA ILE A 355 32.68 -2.19 -7.80
C ILE A 355 33.31 -3.52 -7.30
N GLY A 356 32.55 -4.37 -6.62
CA GLY A 356 33.02 -5.66 -6.12
C GLY A 356 33.10 -6.78 -7.17
N ASP A 357 32.33 -6.73 -8.27
CA ASP A 357 32.19 -7.87 -9.21
C ASP A 357 32.78 -7.59 -10.60
N ASN A 358 32.66 -6.38 -11.13
CA ASN A 358 33.25 -5.99 -12.41
C ASN A 358 33.99 -4.67 -12.20
N GLY A 359 35.33 -4.70 -12.25
CA GLY A 359 36.24 -3.62 -11.82
C GLY A 359 36.16 -2.27 -12.56
N GLU A 360 35.08 -1.97 -13.28
CA GLU A 360 34.81 -0.62 -13.79
C GLU A 360 34.07 0.19 -12.73
N SER A 361 34.77 1.15 -12.14
CA SER A 361 34.17 2.11 -11.22
C SER A 361 33.14 3.01 -11.94
N LEU A 362 32.11 3.45 -11.23
CA LEU A 362 31.18 4.48 -11.74
C LEU A 362 31.95 5.72 -12.23
N GLN A 363 33.08 6.02 -11.59
CA GLN A 363 33.97 7.12 -11.94
C GLN A 363 34.61 6.93 -13.30
N THR A 364 35.12 5.74 -13.63
CA THR A 364 35.68 5.43 -14.96
C THR A 364 34.65 5.54 -16.09
N LEU A 365 33.38 5.19 -15.83
CA LEU A 365 32.30 5.39 -16.80
C LEU A 365 31.96 6.88 -16.98
N LEU A 366 31.92 7.66 -15.90
CA LEU A 366 31.66 9.10 -15.96
C LEU A 366 32.81 9.87 -16.61
N ASP A 367 34.06 9.48 -16.34
CA ASP A 367 35.26 10.06 -16.95
C ASP A 367 35.36 9.79 -18.45
N SER A 368 34.73 8.71 -18.94
CA SER A 368 34.63 8.39 -20.37
C SER A 368 33.64 9.27 -21.14
N LEU A 369 32.74 9.95 -20.43
CA LEU A 369 31.69 10.79 -21.01
C LEU A 369 32.13 12.25 -21.03
N ASN A 370 31.68 12.99 -22.04
CA ASN A 370 31.88 14.44 -22.07
C ASN A 370 31.19 15.08 -20.85
N PRO A 371 31.88 15.95 -20.07
CA PRO A 371 31.30 16.60 -18.89
C PRO A 371 29.97 17.32 -19.14
N ALA A 372 29.77 17.87 -20.35
CA ALA A 372 28.51 18.48 -20.74
C ALA A 372 27.36 17.47 -20.83
N ILE A 373 27.63 16.24 -21.28
CA ILE A 373 26.63 15.16 -21.34
C ILE A 373 26.28 14.70 -19.92
N VAL A 374 27.28 14.56 -19.04
CA VAL A 374 27.07 14.22 -17.62
C VAL A 374 26.19 15.29 -16.95
N MET A 375 26.49 16.57 -17.16
CA MET A 375 25.66 17.68 -16.67
C MET A 375 24.21 17.57 -17.16
N CYS A 376 24.00 17.32 -18.46
CA CYS A 376 22.66 17.18 -19.03
C CYS A 376 21.89 15.99 -18.45
N ILE A 377 22.54 14.85 -18.23
CA ILE A 377 21.91 13.67 -17.62
C ILE A 377 21.51 13.98 -16.18
N LEU A 378 22.43 14.53 -15.38
CA LEU A 378 22.14 14.92 -13.99
C LEU A 378 21.00 15.93 -13.92
N ALA A 379 21.02 16.95 -14.78
CA ALA A 379 19.99 17.97 -14.85
C ALA A 379 18.63 17.38 -15.29
N ALA A 380 18.61 16.46 -16.25
CA ALA A 380 17.38 15.82 -16.71
C ALA A 380 16.75 14.95 -15.61
N VAL A 381 17.56 14.12 -14.94
CA VAL A 381 17.11 13.24 -13.87
C VAL A 381 16.62 14.05 -12.66
N MET A 382 17.43 14.98 -12.16
CA MET A 382 17.07 15.82 -11.03
C MET A 382 15.90 16.75 -11.35
N GLY A 383 15.87 17.30 -12.56
CA GLY A 383 14.82 18.19 -13.05
C GLY A 383 13.47 17.50 -13.16
N TYR A 384 13.43 16.28 -13.71
CA TYR A 384 12.22 15.47 -13.76
C TYR A 384 11.66 15.20 -12.35
N MET A 385 12.51 14.76 -11.42
CA MET A 385 12.09 14.43 -10.06
C MET A 385 11.60 15.66 -9.28
N CYS A 386 12.27 16.80 -9.44
CA CYS A 386 11.87 18.04 -8.81
C CYS A 386 10.60 18.65 -9.46
N GLY A 387 10.37 18.36 -10.73
CA GLY A 387 9.16 18.73 -11.48
C GLY A 387 7.89 18.10 -10.91
N MET A 388 7.99 16.87 -10.37
CA MET A 388 6.89 16.14 -9.74
C MET A 388 6.46 16.70 -8.36
N ASN A 389 6.59 18.01 -8.12
CA ASN A 389 6.35 18.62 -6.82
C ASN A 389 4.84 18.63 -6.44
N SER A 390 4.42 17.57 -5.75
CA SER A 390 3.05 17.37 -5.27
C SER A 390 2.60 18.40 -4.23
N ALA A 391 3.54 19.11 -3.57
CA ALA A 391 3.20 20.16 -2.61
C ALA A 391 2.50 21.34 -3.27
N LEU A 392 2.93 21.73 -4.49
CA LEU A 392 2.40 22.87 -5.22
C LEU A 392 1.19 22.52 -6.10
N SER A 393 1.20 21.35 -6.74
CA SER A 393 0.10 20.89 -7.59
C SER A 393 -1.18 20.55 -6.84
N THR A 394 -1.12 20.42 -5.51
CA THR A 394 -2.27 20.13 -4.65
C THR A 394 -2.50 21.19 -3.57
N ALA A 395 -1.83 22.34 -3.65
CA ALA A 395 -1.78 23.29 -2.54
C ALA A 395 -3.15 23.88 -2.14
N VAL A 396 -4.03 24.14 -3.10
CA VAL A 396 -5.39 24.63 -2.88
C VAL A 396 -6.36 23.45 -2.75
N THR A 397 -6.20 22.40 -3.56
CA THR A 397 -7.00 21.18 -3.47
C THR A 397 -6.96 20.55 -2.06
N ARG A 398 -5.81 20.58 -1.38
CA ARG A 398 -5.64 20.08 0.00
C ARG A 398 -6.47 20.83 1.05
N GLU A 399 -6.98 22.02 0.75
CA GLU A 399 -7.82 22.79 1.68
C GLU A 399 -9.24 22.21 1.78
N GLY A 400 -9.73 21.55 0.72
CA GLY A 400 -11.04 20.89 0.69
C GLY A 400 -12.17 21.80 1.16
N ARG A 401 -13.03 21.27 2.04
CA ARG A 401 -14.15 22.01 2.64
C ARG A 401 -13.74 23.20 3.52
N GLY A 402 -12.47 23.25 3.96
CA GLY A 402 -11.93 24.37 4.73
C GLY A 402 -11.60 25.60 3.89
N HIS A 403 -11.64 25.49 2.56
CA HIS A 403 -11.27 26.56 1.63
C HIS A 403 -12.11 27.84 1.82
N ASP A 404 -13.42 27.72 2.06
CA ASP A 404 -14.27 28.89 2.24
C ASP A 404 -14.01 29.63 3.56
N PHE A 405 -13.62 28.90 4.61
CA PHE A 405 -13.15 29.52 5.85
C PHE A 405 -11.87 30.34 5.62
N LEU A 406 -10.96 29.86 4.77
CA LEU A 406 -9.71 30.57 4.47
C LEU A 406 -9.94 31.87 3.68
N LYS A 407 -10.97 31.93 2.84
CA LYS A 407 -11.38 33.16 2.15
C LYS A 407 -11.96 34.21 3.10
N ALA A 408 -12.55 33.78 4.21
CA ALA A 408 -13.13 34.67 5.22
C ALA A 408 -12.08 35.27 6.16
N LEU A 409 -10.83 34.81 6.12
CA LEU A 409 -9.76 35.38 6.95
C LEU A 409 -9.43 36.81 6.52
N PRO A 410 -9.13 37.73 7.45
CA PRO A 410 -8.73 39.10 7.16
C PRO A 410 -7.26 39.16 6.70
N VAL A 411 -6.90 38.37 5.69
CA VAL A 411 -5.55 38.26 5.14
C VAL A 411 -5.63 38.38 3.63
N SER A 412 -4.69 39.10 3.01
CA SER A 412 -4.69 39.24 1.56
C SER A 412 -4.53 37.87 0.86
N PRO A 413 -5.27 37.60 -0.24
CA PRO A 413 -5.13 36.36 -1.01
C PRO A 413 -3.69 36.14 -1.52
N LYS A 414 -2.99 37.23 -1.83
CA LYS A 414 -1.57 37.18 -2.22
C LYS A 414 -0.71 36.56 -1.12
N THR A 415 -0.93 36.93 0.14
CA THR A 415 -0.17 36.37 1.27
C THR A 415 -0.40 34.87 1.44
N LEU A 416 -1.64 34.39 1.20
CA LEU A 416 -1.97 32.96 1.25
C LEU A 416 -1.24 32.17 0.14
N ILE A 417 -1.24 32.69 -1.09
CA ILE A 417 -0.57 32.05 -2.23
C ILE A 417 0.95 32.04 -2.03
N HIS A 418 1.55 33.15 -1.60
CA HIS A 418 3.00 33.20 -1.32
C HIS A 418 3.40 32.24 -0.20
N ALA A 419 2.57 32.06 0.82
CA ALA A 419 2.85 31.09 1.89
C ALA A 419 2.89 29.65 1.35
N LYS A 420 2.00 29.31 0.41
CA LYS A 420 2.00 28.01 -0.27
C LYS A 420 3.23 27.82 -1.15
N MET A 421 3.60 28.84 -1.93
CA MET A 421 4.82 28.84 -2.73
C MET A 421 6.06 28.63 -1.85
N ALA A 422 6.16 29.34 -0.73
CA ALA A 422 7.29 29.23 0.18
C ALA A 422 7.46 27.81 0.75
N VAL A 423 6.36 27.16 1.16
CA VAL A 423 6.43 25.78 1.66
C VAL A 423 6.73 24.79 0.53
N GLY A 424 6.05 24.91 -0.61
CA GLY A 424 6.20 23.96 -1.72
C GLY A 424 7.59 24.02 -2.37
N PHE A 425 8.13 25.23 -2.62
CA PHE A 425 9.50 25.38 -3.11
C PHE A 425 10.52 25.09 -2.02
N GLY A 426 10.28 25.49 -0.78
CA GLY A 426 11.19 25.20 0.33
C GLY A 426 11.48 23.71 0.47
N LEU A 427 10.44 22.87 0.44
CA LEU A 427 10.61 21.41 0.51
C LEU A 427 11.42 20.85 -0.66
N GLY A 428 11.08 21.23 -1.90
CA GLY A 428 11.78 20.75 -3.10
C GLY A 428 13.22 21.24 -3.21
N PHE A 429 13.48 22.50 -2.88
CA PHE A 429 14.81 23.11 -2.96
C PHE A 429 15.76 22.51 -1.92
N ILE A 430 15.29 22.26 -0.69
CA ILE A 430 16.09 21.57 0.32
C ILE A 430 16.49 20.17 -0.19
N GLY A 431 15.55 19.42 -0.75
CA GLY A 431 15.82 18.09 -1.32
C GLY A 431 16.82 18.13 -2.47
N LEU A 432 16.67 19.07 -3.39
CA LEU A 432 17.55 19.23 -4.56
C LEU A 432 18.97 19.68 -4.18
N ILE A 433 19.10 20.66 -3.27
CA ILE A 433 20.41 21.13 -2.81
C ILE A 433 21.14 20.00 -2.06
N ALA A 434 20.43 19.27 -1.19
CA ALA A 434 21.01 18.12 -0.49
C ALA A 434 21.49 17.05 -1.47
N ALA A 435 20.73 16.78 -2.54
CA ALA A 435 21.12 15.85 -3.59
C ALA A 435 22.37 16.32 -4.35
N GLY A 436 22.46 17.61 -4.68
CA GLY A 436 23.64 18.20 -5.31
C GLY A 436 24.90 18.05 -4.45
N ILE A 437 24.80 18.35 -3.15
CA ILE A 437 25.90 18.15 -2.19
C ILE A 437 26.31 16.67 -2.13
N ALA A 438 25.34 15.75 -2.09
CA ALA A 438 25.63 14.31 -2.07
C ALA A 438 26.36 13.83 -3.34
N ILE A 439 26.00 14.34 -4.52
CA ILE A 439 26.71 14.03 -5.77
C ILE A 439 28.15 14.57 -5.73
N MET A 440 28.37 15.81 -5.27
CA MET A 440 29.72 16.37 -5.17
C MET A 440 30.63 15.56 -4.25
N ILE A 441 30.06 14.93 -3.21
CA ILE A 441 30.81 14.02 -2.31
C ILE A 441 31.10 12.68 -3.00
N LEU A 442 30.13 12.14 -3.74
CA LEU A 442 30.24 10.83 -4.38
C LEU A 442 31.14 10.86 -5.63
N VAL A 443 31.15 11.98 -6.35
CA VAL A 443 31.89 12.17 -7.60
C VAL A 443 32.63 13.52 -7.58
N PRO A 444 33.78 13.60 -6.88
CA PRO A 444 34.46 14.88 -6.63
C PRO A 444 34.98 15.59 -7.89
N GLY A 445 35.13 14.86 -9.01
CA GLY A 445 35.62 15.42 -10.28
C GLY A 445 34.64 16.31 -11.05
N PHE A 446 33.34 16.28 -10.72
CA PHE A 446 32.27 16.93 -11.50
C PHE A 446 31.52 18.02 -10.70
N ALA A 447 32.21 18.73 -9.81
CA ALA A 447 31.58 19.69 -8.91
C ALA A 447 30.95 20.89 -9.66
N LEU A 448 31.59 21.38 -10.71
CA LEU A 448 31.09 22.51 -11.49
C LEU A 448 29.84 22.11 -12.28
N GLU A 449 29.88 20.96 -12.95
CA GLU A 449 28.78 20.38 -13.70
C GLU A 449 27.58 20.12 -12.79
N THR A 450 27.83 19.59 -11.59
CA THR A 450 26.78 19.36 -10.59
C THR A 450 26.16 20.68 -10.13
N ALA A 451 26.96 21.72 -9.88
CA ALA A 451 26.44 23.03 -9.48
C ALA A 451 25.59 23.68 -10.59
N LEU A 452 26.03 23.58 -11.85
CA LEU A 452 25.27 24.05 -13.01
C LEU A 452 23.96 23.27 -13.19
N ALA A 453 24.02 21.93 -13.08
CA ALA A 453 22.84 21.07 -13.15
C ALA A 453 21.81 21.40 -12.06
N VAL A 454 22.25 21.58 -10.81
CA VAL A 454 21.38 21.99 -9.69
C VAL A 454 20.75 23.35 -9.96
N THR A 455 21.52 24.31 -10.48
CA THR A 455 21.02 25.65 -10.81
C THR A 455 19.94 25.60 -11.90
N LEU A 456 20.19 24.84 -12.97
CA LEU A 456 19.20 24.61 -14.03
C LEU A 456 17.94 23.93 -13.48
N CYS A 457 18.09 22.95 -12.60
CA CYS A 457 16.97 22.26 -11.96
C CYS A 457 16.16 23.18 -11.04
N LEU A 458 16.79 24.11 -10.31
CA LEU A 458 16.08 25.09 -9.48
C LEU A 458 15.22 26.01 -10.34
N ILE A 459 15.75 26.49 -11.47
CA ILE A 459 15.00 27.33 -12.42
C ILE A 459 13.83 26.55 -13.03
N PHE A 460 14.09 25.33 -13.49
CA PHE A 460 13.06 24.45 -14.05
C PHE A 460 11.96 24.14 -13.04
N SER A 461 12.33 23.75 -11.82
CA SER A 461 11.40 23.47 -10.72
C SER A 461 10.56 24.70 -10.36
N PHE A 462 11.16 25.89 -10.36
CA PHE A 462 10.42 27.13 -10.14
C PHE A 462 9.33 27.35 -11.19
N GLY A 463 9.68 27.17 -12.48
CA GLY A 463 8.73 27.26 -13.59
C GLY A 463 7.59 26.25 -13.48
N CYS A 464 7.92 24.96 -13.32
CA CYS A 464 6.94 23.89 -13.18
C CYS A 464 6.05 24.08 -11.95
N GLY A 465 6.62 24.46 -10.81
CA GLY A 465 5.89 24.70 -9.58
C GLY A 465 4.89 25.85 -9.68
N CYS A 466 5.26 26.95 -10.35
CA CYS A 466 4.35 28.06 -10.63
C CYS A 466 3.21 27.63 -11.55
N LEU A 467 3.50 26.88 -12.61
CA LEU A 467 2.48 26.35 -13.52
C LEU A 467 1.53 25.39 -12.79
N ALA A 468 2.05 24.47 -12.01
CA ALA A 468 1.28 23.52 -11.22
C ALA A 468 0.33 24.23 -10.24
N LEU A 469 0.86 25.20 -9.46
CA LEU A 469 0.05 25.98 -8.53
C LEU A 469 -1.02 26.81 -9.26
N SER A 470 -0.68 27.41 -10.40
CA SER A 470 -1.64 28.20 -11.18
C SER A 470 -2.82 27.36 -11.68
N ARG A 471 -2.58 26.09 -12.04
CA ARG A 471 -3.63 25.15 -12.45
C ARG A 471 -4.51 24.77 -11.27
N ASP A 472 -3.91 24.45 -10.13
CA ASP A 472 -4.64 24.07 -8.92
C ASP A 472 -5.49 25.23 -8.37
N VAL A 473 -4.99 26.48 -8.43
CA VAL A 473 -5.75 27.68 -8.07
C VAL A 473 -6.94 27.91 -9.01
N LYS A 474 -6.79 27.66 -10.32
CA LYS A 474 -7.85 27.91 -11.31
C LYS A 474 -8.99 26.88 -11.22
N LYS A 475 -8.67 25.62 -10.93
CA LYS A 475 -9.67 24.52 -10.85
C LYS A 475 -9.35 23.56 -9.70
N PRO A 476 -9.48 24.00 -8.43
CA PRO A 476 -9.23 23.12 -7.29
C PRO A 476 -10.33 22.07 -7.16
N ARG A 477 -9.96 20.84 -6.79
CA ARG A 477 -10.93 19.80 -6.40
C ARG A 477 -11.17 19.89 -4.90
N LEU A 478 -12.29 20.48 -4.48
CA LEU A 478 -12.59 20.72 -3.05
C LEU A 478 -13.56 19.67 -2.45
N ASP A 479 -14.10 18.80 -3.28
CA ASP A 479 -15.17 17.83 -2.98
C ASP A 479 -14.66 16.41 -2.66
N TRP A 480 -13.38 16.26 -2.32
CA TRP A 480 -12.81 14.96 -1.95
C TRP A 480 -13.40 14.42 -0.64
N VAL A 481 -13.56 13.09 -0.57
CA VAL A 481 -14.14 12.39 0.59
C VAL A 481 -13.05 11.88 1.53
N THR A 482 -11.87 11.58 0.98
CA THR A 482 -10.69 11.18 1.75
C THR A 482 -9.48 12.05 1.41
N GLU A 483 -8.60 12.28 2.38
CA GLU A 483 -7.39 13.10 2.18
C GLU A 483 -6.44 12.48 1.15
N GLN A 484 -6.53 11.17 0.89
CA GLN A 484 -5.74 10.51 -0.15
C GLN A 484 -6.20 10.89 -1.55
N GLU A 485 -7.51 11.07 -1.77
CA GLU A 485 -8.05 11.51 -3.07
C GLU A 485 -7.51 12.89 -3.46
N ALA A 486 -7.36 13.79 -2.48
CA ALA A 486 -6.84 15.14 -2.68
C ALA A 486 -5.42 15.16 -3.27
N VAL A 487 -4.58 14.16 -2.94
CA VAL A 487 -3.17 14.12 -3.37
C VAL A 487 -2.92 13.13 -4.49
N LYS A 488 -3.55 11.95 -4.48
CA LYS A 488 -3.26 10.89 -5.48
C LYS A 488 -4.15 10.93 -6.72
N GLN A 489 -5.39 11.41 -6.60
CA GLN A 489 -6.36 11.40 -7.71
C GLN A 489 -6.55 12.78 -8.35
N ASN A 490 -5.68 13.74 -8.03
CA ASN A 490 -5.70 15.04 -8.68
C ASN A 490 -5.03 14.93 -10.06
N PHE A 491 -5.80 15.14 -11.14
CA PHE A 491 -5.27 15.20 -12.50
C PHE A 491 -4.12 16.22 -12.64
N GLY A 492 -4.09 17.26 -11.80
CA GLY A 492 -3.00 18.23 -11.76
C GLY A 492 -1.63 17.64 -11.40
N VAL A 493 -1.59 16.51 -10.68
CA VAL A 493 -0.35 15.78 -10.31
C VAL A 493 0.14 14.90 -11.46
N LEU A 494 -0.77 14.46 -12.34
CA LEU A 494 -0.44 13.57 -13.47
C LEU A 494 0.09 14.35 -14.69
N ILE A 495 -0.19 15.65 -14.75
CA ILE A 495 0.19 16.58 -15.84
C ILE A 495 1.28 17.58 -15.39
N SER A 496 1.70 17.51 -14.12
CA SER A 496 2.90 18.20 -13.60
C SER A 496 4.10 17.29 -13.76
#